data_AF-A0A2Z6AGI8-F1
#
_entry.id   AF-A0A2Z6AGI8-F1
#
_cell.length_a   1.000
_cell.length_b   1.000
_cell.length_c   1.000
_cell.angle_alpha   90.00
_cell.angle_beta   90.00
_cell.angle_gamma   90.00
#
_symmetry.space_group_name_H-M   'P 1'
#
loop_
_entity.id
_entity.type
_entity.pdbx_description
1 polymer ?
#
loop_
_entity_poly.entity_id
_entity_poly.type
_entity_poly.pdbx_seq_one_letter_code
_entity_poly.pdbx_strand_id
1 'polypeptide(L)'
;MRATFRNLFSILNVAAFLRDRHDHAMSVVRWTLILVPLAALIGTLCAAFLWSLDAATQARFDHPWLLYLLPAGGAAIALLYHRTGKSVEAGNNLIVEQIHEPGGGVPLRMAPLVFIGTIATHLFGGAAGREGTAVQLGGSLASAAARLFKLDAPSIRIVLMAGVAAGFGAVFGTPLAGAVFALEVLAVGRMEYSGILPCLLAALVGDWTCHAWGIHHTPYQVSSITGGVGALIVEPLILAKAAVAGVAFGLAGLLFAEANHALGGFLKARIPYGPLRAAFGGILVIALVWIFGTRAYLGLGVWSAIPGDPTIAGFFTGPADRWSWALKMVFTVVTLSAGFKGGEVTPLFFIGAALGNALGWLLGAPLDLFAGLGFVAVFAGGANTPLACTIMGIELFGATHAVPIAVV
;
A
#
# COMPACT_ATOMS: atom_id res chain seq x y z
N MET A 1 -32.78 -15.00 -50.82
CA MET A 1 -31.35 -14.68 -50.66
C MET A 1 -30.66 -15.84 -49.94
N ARG A 2 -29.91 -16.69 -50.64
CA ARG A 2 -29.18 -17.83 -50.05
C ARG A 2 -27.75 -17.38 -49.74
N ALA A 3 -27.48 -16.98 -48.49
CA ALA A 3 -26.11 -16.79 -48.02
C ALA A 3 -25.43 -18.16 -48.01
N THR A 4 -24.46 -18.36 -48.91
CA THR A 4 -23.70 -19.60 -49.03
C THR A 4 -22.53 -19.57 -48.05
N PHE A 5 -22.30 -20.67 -47.31
CA PHE A 5 -21.20 -20.86 -46.35
C PHE A 5 -19.79 -20.57 -46.90
N ARG A 6 -19.65 -20.50 -48.23
CA ARG A 6 -18.41 -20.13 -48.95
C ARG A 6 -17.93 -18.70 -48.64
N ASN A 7 -18.81 -17.80 -48.23
CA ASN A 7 -18.42 -16.43 -47.84
C ASN A 7 -17.82 -16.35 -46.42
N LEU A 8 -18.01 -17.34 -45.54
CA LEU A 8 -17.43 -17.27 -44.20
C LEU A 8 -15.90 -17.47 -44.22
N PHE A 9 -15.41 -18.34 -45.12
CA PHE A 9 -13.99 -18.64 -45.27
C PHE A 9 -13.20 -17.61 -46.08
N SER A 10 -13.84 -16.82 -46.96
CA SER A 10 -13.19 -15.69 -47.64
C SER A 10 -13.12 -14.44 -46.77
N ILE A 11 -13.98 -14.34 -45.75
CA ILE A 11 -13.99 -13.25 -44.75
C ILE A 11 -13.02 -13.56 -43.59
N LEU A 12 -12.81 -14.84 -43.25
CA LEU A 12 -11.77 -15.28 -42.31
C LEU A 12 -10.44 -15.43 -43.04
N ASN A 13 -9.66 -14.35 -43.09
CA ASN A 13 -8.26 -14.43 -43.53
C ASN A 13 -7.45 -15.24 -42.51
N VAL A 14 -7.45 -16.57 -42.67
CA VAL A 14 -6.77 -17.53 -41.78
C VAL A 14 -5.28 -17.20 -41.63
N ALA A 15 -4.64 -16.70 -42.69
CA ALA A 15 -3.24 -16.29 -42.64
C ALA A 15 -3.02 -15.00 -41.83
N ALA A 16 -3.96 -14.04 -41.87
CA ALA A 16 -3.94 -12.88 -40.97
C ALA A 16 -4.17 -13.32 -39.52
N PHE A 17 -5.17 -14.17 -39.27
CA PHE A 17 -5.43 -14.72 -37.94
C PHE A 17 -4.22 -15.45 -37.35
N LEU A 18 -3.54 -16.30 -38.13
CA LEU A 18 -2.35 -17.02 -37.67
C LEU A 18 -1.16 -16.07 -37.41
N ARG A 19 -0.98 -15.01 -38.21
CA ARG A 19 0.03 -13.97 -37.95
C ARG A 19 -0.27 -13.20 -36.67
N ASP A 20 -1.51 -12.75 -36.48
CA ASP A 20 -1.93 -12.05 -35.27
C ASP A 20 -1.71 -12.92 -34.02
N ARG A 21 -2.01 -14.23 -34.11
CA ARG A 21 -1.78 -15.18 -33.00
C ARG A 21 -0.29 -15.39 -32.72
N HIS A 22 0.52 -15.48 -33.76
CA HIS A 22 1.97 -15.57 -33.63
C HIS A 22 2.56 -14.31 -32.99
N ASP A 23 2.14 -13.13 -33.43
CA ASP A 23 2.63 -11.85 -32.93
C ASP A 23 2.20 -11.63 -31.47
N HIS A 24 0.97 -12.02 -31.11
CA HIS A 24 0.55 -12.07 -29.71
C HIS A 24 1.38 -13.04 -28.88
N ALA A 25 1.65 -14.26 -29.36
CA ALA A 25 2.46 -15.23 -28.63
C ALA A 25 3.90 -14.72 -28.42
N MET A 26 4.52 -14.14 -29.44
CA MET A 26 5.85 -13.54 -29.34
C MET A 26 5.88 -12.34 -28.40
N SER A 27 4.83 -11.52 -28.40
CA SER A 27 4.67 -10.42 -27.44
C SER A 27 4.60 -10.94 -26.01
N VAL A 28 3.77 -11.95 -25.76
CA VAL A 28 3.65 -12.59 -24.43
C VAL A 28 5.00 -13.13 -23.97
N VAL A 29 5.71 -13.89 -24.79
CA VAL A 29 7.04 -14.43 -24.45
C VAL A 29 8.03 -13.31 -24.11
N ARG A 30 8.07 -12.25 -24.94
CA ARG A 30 8.95 -11.10 -24.70
C ARG A 30 8.64 -10.41 -23.37
N TRP A 31 7.35 -10.16 -23.09
CA TRP A 31 6.92 -9.54 -21.84
C TRP A 31 7.21 -10.42 -20.64
N THR A 32 6.97 -11.73 -20.72
CA THR A 32 7.32 -12.68 -19.66
C THR A 32 8.83 -12.69 -19.37
N LEU A 33 9.68 -12.69 -20.40
CA LEU A 33 11.14 -12.66 -20.24
C LEU A 33 11.67 -11.39 -19.56
N ILE A 34 10.96 -10.27 -19.70
CA ILE A 34 11.33 -9.00 -19.05
C ILE A 34 10.72 -8.92 -17.63
N LEU A 35 9.44 -9.24 -17.50
CA LEU A 35 8.68 -9.01 -16.27
C LEU A 35 8.98 -10.03 -15.18
N VAL A 36 9.20 -11.30 -15.50
CA VAL A 36 9.46 -12.33 -14.47
C VAL A 36 10.76 -12.04 -13.71
N PRO A 37 11.92 -11.81 -14.36
CA PRO A 37 13.15 -11.47 -13.63
C PRO A 37 13.03 -10.14 -12.87
N LEU A 38 12.36 -9.15 -13.46
CA LEU A 38 12.14 -7.86 -12.82
C LEU A 38 11.28 -8.00 -11.55
N ALA A 39 10.15 -8.70 -11.64
CA ALA A 39 9.25 -8.94 -10.52
C ALA A 39 9.91 -9.78 -9.42
N ALA A 40 10.73 -10.78 -9.79
CA ALA A 40 11.51 -11.55 -8.83
C ALA A 40 12.56 -10.69 -8.11
N LEU A 41 13.23 -9.78 -8.83
CA LEU A 41 14.17 -8.84 -8.22
C LEU A 41 13.45 -7.87 -7.26
N ILE A 42 12.29 -7.33 -7.67
CA ILE A 42 11.46 -6.46 -6.83
C ILE A 42 10.99 -7.23 -5.59
N GLY A 43 10.46 -8.44 -5.75
CA GLY A 43 10.02 -9.30 -4.66
C GLY A 43 11.15 -9.64 -3.67
N THR A 44 12.35 -9.93 -4.17
CA THR A 44 13.56 -10.14 -3.34
C THR A 44 13.93 -8.90 -2.54
N LEU A 45 13.89 -7.72 -3.16
CA LEU A 45 14.19 -6.47 -2.48
C LEU A 45 13.12 -6.09 -1.45
N CYS A 46 11.84 -6.35 -1.75
CA CYS A 46 10.73 -6.22 -0.82
C CYS A 46 10.88 -7.20 0.36
N ALA A 47 11.32 -8.44 0.12
CA ALA A 47 11.57 -9.40 1.19
C ALA A 47 12.69 -8.92 2.13
N ALA A 48 13.82 -8.48 1.58
CA ALA A 48 14.92 -7.89 2.36
C ALA A 48 14.45 -6.64 3.15
N PHE A 49 13.58 -5.83 2.55
CA PHE A 49 13.00 -4.66 3.20
C PHE A 49 12.09 -5.05 4.38
N LEU A 50 11.20 -6.01 4.19
CA LEU A 50 10.31 -6.50 5.24
C LEU A 50 11.07 -7.13 6.41
N TRP A 51 12.06 -7.98 6.11
CA TRP A 51 12.94 -8.54 7.13
C TRP A 51 13.66 -7.44 7.92
N SER A 52 14.17 -6.41 7.23
CA SER A 52 14.85 -5.28 7.88
C SER A 52 13.90 -4.43 8.74
N LEU A 53 12.64 -4.29 8.33
CA LEU A 53 11.62 -3.59 9.12
C LEU A 53 11.24 -4.37 10.39
N ASP A 54 11.13 -5.69 10.30
CA ASP A 54 10.88 -6.54 11.46
C ASP A 54 12.07 -6.49 12.43
N ALA A 55 13.30 -6.58 11.91
CA ALA A 55 14.52 -6.42 12.70
C ALA A 55 14.59 -5.03 13.39
N ALA A 56 14.27 -3.96 12.67
CA ALA A 56 14.21 -2.62 13.24
C ALA A 56 13.11 -2.47 14.31
N THR A 57 11.98 -3.15 14.12
CA THR A 57 10.88 -3.18 15.08
C THR A 57 11.29 -3.91 16.36
N GLN A 58 11.94 -5.06 16.24
CA GLN A 58 12.46 -5.81 17.40
C GLN A 58 13.56 -5.02 18.13
N ALA A 59 14.52 -4.45 17.41
CA ALA A 59 15.56 -3.62 18.01
C ALA A 59 14.97 -2.43 18.80
N ARG A 60 13.88 -1.82 18.31
CA ARG A 60 13.16 -0.76 19.03
C ARG A 60 12.49 -1.26 20.31
N PHE A 61 12.00 -2.50 20.33
CA PHE A 61 11.43 -3.13 21.53
C PHE A 61 12.51 -3.48 22.55
N ASP A 62 13.62 -4.07 22.11
CA ASP A 62 14.76 -4.43 22.97
C ASP A 62 15.50 -3.19 23.51
N HIS A 63 15.47 -2.09 22.75
CA HIS A 63 16.14 -0.84 23.08
C HIS A 63 15.19 0.37 22.99
N PRO A 64 14.25 0.53 23.94
CA PRO A 64 13.25 1.61 23.88
C PRO A 64 13.84 3.03 23.93
N TRP A 65 15.09 3.17 24.36
CA TRP A 65 15.82 4.44 24.36
C TRP A 65 16.13 4.95 22.94
N LEU A 66 16.08 4.08 21.91
CA LEU A 66 16.25 4.47 20.50
C LEU A 66 15.25 5.54 20.07
N LEU A 67 14.06 5.60 20.69
CA LEU A 67 13.07 6.65 20.44
C LEU A 67 13.66 8.06 20.62
N TYR A 68 14.56 8.27 21.59
CA TYR A 68 15.14 9.59 21.85
C TYR A 68 16.13 10.02 20.77
N LEU A 69 16.57 9.11 19.90
CA LEU A 69 17.37 9.42 18.72
C LEU A 69 16.53 9.79 17.50
N LEU A 70 15.19 9.70 17.56
CA LEU A 70 14.30 10.04 16.45
C LEU A 70 14.53 11.44 15.85
N PRO A 71 14.77 12.52 16.62
CA PRO A 71 15.08 13.83 16.05
C PRO A 71 16.37 13.82 15.22
N ALA A 72 17.43 13.20 15.75
CA ALA A 72 18.73 13.13 15.09
C ALA A 72 18.69 12.22 13.85
N GLY A 73 18.07 11.05 13.97
CA GLY A 73 17.86 10.10 12.87
C GLY A 73 17.03 10.71 11.75
N GLY A 74 15.90 11.35 12.08
CA GLY A 74 15.06 12.06 11.13
C GLY A 74 15.81 13.17 10.41
N ALA A 75 16.57 13.99 11.14
CA ALA A 75 17.39 15.05 10.56
C ALA A 75 18.47 14.51 9.62
N ALA A 76 19.13 13.40 9.99
CA ALA A 76 20.15 12.77 9.15
C ALA A 76 19.57 12.25 7.84
N ILE A 77 18.42 11.57 7.87
CA ILE A 77 17.72 11.08 6.66
C ILE A 77 17.28 12.28 5.79
N ALA A 78 16.67 13.29 6.41
CA ALA A 78 16.24 14.48 5.68
C ALA A 78 17.43 15.24 5.08
N LEU A 79 18.59 15.26 5.75
CA LEU A 79 19.83 15.87 5.23
C LEU A 79 20.37 15.08 4.03
N LEU A 80 20.33 13.74 4.10
CA LEU A 80 20.69 12.88 2.99
C LEU A 80 19.81 13.18 1.76
N TYR A 81 18.48 13.24 1.94
CA TYR A 81 17.56 13.61 0.86
C TYR A 81 17.79 15.04 0.35
N HIS A 82 18.07 15.99 1.24
CA HIS A 82 18.35 17.37 0.85
C HIS A 82 19.61 17.51 -0.02
N ARG A 83 20.62 16.66 0.20
CA ARG A 83 21.88 16.66 -0.56
C ARG A 83 21.83 15.82 -1.83
N THR A 84 21.28 14.60 -1.78
CA THR A 84 21.36 13.63 -2.89
C THR A 84 20.02 13.27 -3.53
N GLY A 85 18.92 13.64 -2.87
CA GLY A 85 17.57 13.11 -3.14
C GLY A 85 16.53 14.12 -3.63
N LYS A 86 16.89 15.35 -3.99
CA LYS A 86 15.93 16.36 -4.50
C LYS A 86 15.09 15.84 -5.68
N SER A 87 15.70 15.07 -6.58
CA SER A 87 15.02 14.48 -7.75
C SER A 87 14.08 13.32 -7.42
N VAL A 88 14.05 12.84 -6.17
CA VAL A 88 13.22 11.72 -5.71
C VAL A 88 12.32 12.10 -4.53
N GLU A 89 12.28 13.38 -4.16
CA GLU A 89 11.52 13.87 -3.02
C GLU A 89 10.01 13.68 -3.20
N ALA A 90 9.52 13.76 -4.45
CA ALA A 90 8.13 13.51 -4.82
C ALA A 90 7.67 12.05 -4.60
N GLY A 91 8.60 11.09 -4.42
CA GLY A 91 8.27 9.71 -4.05
C GLY A 91 7.31 9.03 -5.02
N ASN A 92 6.17 8.54 -4.50
CA ASN A 92 5.13 7.86 -5.29
C ASN A 92 4.57 8.74 -6.40
N ASN A 93 4.42 10.05 -6.17
CA ASN A 93 3.86 10.97 -7.17
C ASN A 93 4.73 11.03 -8.43
N LEU A 94 6.06 10.90 -8.29
CA LEU A 94 6.97 10.82 -9.44
C LEU A 94 6.70 9.58 -10.29
N ILE A 95 6.36 8.45 -9.66
CA ILE A 95 6.07 7.21 -10.39
C ILE A 95 4.76 7.36 -11.15
N VAL A 96 3.72 7.87 -10.48
CA VAL A 96 2.43 8.14 -11.12
C VAL A 96 2.60 9.12 -12.29
N GLU A 97 3.37 10.19 -12.11
CA GLU A 97 3.70 11.14 -13.18
C GLU A 97 4.41 10.46 -14.36
N GLN A 98 5.42 9.62 -14.11
CA GLN A 98 6.13 8.90 -15.18
C GLN A 98 5.30 7.82 -15.87
N ILE A 99 4.22 7.35 -15.26
CA ILE A 99 3.24 6.46 -15.91
C ILE A 99 2.31 7.27 -16.83
N HIS A 100 1.95 8.50 -16.46
CA HIS A 100 1.11 9.38 -17.30
C HIS A 100 1.89 10.00 -18.47
N GLU A 101 3.06 10.55 -18.17
CA GLU A 101 3.93 11.25 -19.11
C GLU A 101 5.35 10.66 -19.03
N PRO A 102 5.62 9.54 -19.73
CA PRO A 102 6.94 8.93 -19.77
C PRO A 102 7.96 9.87 -20.41
N GLY A 103 9.04 10.21 -19.70
CA GLY A 103 10.14 11.00 -20.28
C GLY A 103 11.24 11.41 -19.31
N GLY A 104 10.89 11.70 -18.06
CA GLY A 104 11.85 12.06 -17.00
C GLY A 104 12.56 10.86 -16.38
N GLY A 105 11.90 9.70 -16.39
CA GLY A 105 12.33 8.47 -15.72
C GLY A 105 12.27 8.55 -14.19
N VAL A 106 12.32 7.39 -13.53
CA VAL A 106 12.46 7.29 -12.07
C VAL A 106 13.94 7.01 -11.76
N PRO A 107 14.62 7.86 -10.99
CA PRO A 107 16.02 7.65 -10.63
C PRO A 107 16.20 6.36 -9.81
N LEU A 108 17.13 5.49 -10.22
CA LEU A 108 17.41 4.24 -9.48
C LEU A 108 17.87 4.50 -8.02
N ARG A 109 18.47 5.67 -7.76
CA ARG A 109 18.83 6.13 -6.41
C ARG A 109 17.64 6.24 -5.45
N MET A 110 16.40 6.30 -5.97
CA MET A 110 15.18 6.32 -5.15
C MET A 110 15.13 5.07 -4.26
N ALA A 111 15.40 3.88 -4.82
CA ALA A 111 15.33 2.60 -4.11
C ALA A 111 16.15 2.57 -2.81
N PRO A 112 17.49 2.74 -2.84
CA PRO A 112 18.28 2.67 -1.61
C PRO A 112 17.95 3.80 -0.63
N LEU A 113 17.59 4.99 -1.11
CA LEU A 113 17.23 6.11 -0.24
C LEU A 113 15.93 5.85 0.53
N VAL A 114 14.89 5.34 -0.15
CA VAL A 114 13.62 5.03 0.51
C VAL A 114 13.74 3.81 1.41
N PHE A 115 14.51 2.80 1.00
CA PHE A 115 14.78 1.61 1.79
C PHE A 115 15.41 1.98 3.15
N ILE A 116 16.53 2.69 3.13
CA ILE A 116 17.26 3.09 4.34
C ILE A 116 16.44 4.10 5.15
N GLY A 117 15.82 5.07 4.46
CA GLY A 117 15.01 6.10 5.10
C GLY A 117 13.85 5.51 5.90
N THR A 118 13.10 4.58 5.32
CA THR A 118 11.95 3.98 6.00
C THR A 118 12.38 3.07 7.14
N ILE A 119 13.45 2.29 7.00
CA ILE A 119 13.99 1.47 8.10
C ILE A 119 14.42 2.34 9.26
N ALA A 120 15.17 3.42 9.00
CA ALA A 120 15.62 4.32 10.05
C ALA A 120 14.47 5.07 10.73
N THR A 121 13.42 5.48 9.98
CA THR A 121 12.17 6.01 10.57
C THR A 121 11.58 5.00 11.56
N HIS A 122 11.47 3.72 11.18
CA HIS A 122 10.88 2.69 12.04
C HIS A 122 11.75 2.34 13.24
N LEU A 123 13.07 2.24 13.05
CA LEU A 123 14.04 1.94 14.09
C LEU A 123 13.95 2.94 15.25
N PHE A 124 13.83 4.23 14.93
CA PHE A 124 13.70 5.29 15.93
C PHE A 124 12.25 5.55 16.36
N GLY A 125 11.27 4.79 15.85
CA GLY A 125 9.88 4.82 16.32
C GLY A 125 8.96 5.82 15.60
N GLY A 126 9.33 6.36 14.45
CA GLY A 126 8.38 7.12 13.63
C GLY A 126 7.18 6.28 13.22
N ALA A 127 5.97 6.84 13.32
CA ALA A 127 4.75 6.19 12.86
C ALA A 127 4.61 6.35 11.35
N ALA A 128 5.05 5.34 10.61
CA ALA A 128 4.98 5.29 9.15
C ALA A 128 4.63 3.88 8.68
N GLY A 129 4.29 3.76 7.41
CA GLY A 129 3.94 2.52 6.71
C GLY A 129 5.05 2.02 5.78
N ARG A 130 4.79 0.86 5.16
CA ARG A 130 5.76 0.15 4.31
C ARG A 130 5.43 0.15 2.81
N GLU A 131 4.18 0.39 2.42
CA GLU A 131 3.77 0.30 1.01
C GLU A 131 4.44 1.31 0.10
N GLY A 132 4.42 2.60 0.46
CA GLY A 132 4.99 3.63 -0.41
C GLY A 132 6.47 3.37 -0.72
N THR A 133 7.16 2.67 0.19
CA THR A 133 8.52 2.18 -0.07
C THR A 133 8.53 1.06 -1.11
N ALA A 134 7.65 0.07 -0.98
CA ALA A 134 7.49 -1.02 -1.95
C ALA A 134 7.20 -0.52 -3.37
N VAL A 135 6.26 0.42 -3.50
CA VAL A 135 5.91 1.08 -4.76
C VAL A 135 7.12 1.81 -5.34
N GLN A 136 7.88 2.52 -4.51
CA GLN A 136 9.11 3.21 -4.93
C GLN A 136 10.24 2.27 -5.35
N LEU A 137 10.44 1.18 -4.63
CA LEU A 137 11.38 0.12 -5.01
C LEU A 137 10.99 -0.48 -6.37
N GLY A 138 9.72 -0.82 -6.54
CA GLY A 138 9.17 -1.38 -7.77
C GLY A 138 9.30 -0.43 -8.95
N GLY A 139 8.84 0.82 -8.83
CA GLY A 139 8.88 1.83 -9.88
C GLY A 139 10.31 2.23 -10.29
N SER A 140 11.24 2.30 -9.34
CA SER A 140 12.64 2.64 -9.64
C SER A 140 13.40 1.52 -10.36
N LEU A 141 13.20 0.27 -9.96
CA LEU A 141 13.74 -0.91 -10.66
C LEU A 141 13.10 -1.07 -12.04
N ALA A 142 11.78 -0.89 -12.14
CA ALA A 142 11.06 -0.91 -13.40
C ALA A 142 11.57 0.16 -14.37
N SER A 143 11.80 1.39 -13.90
CA SER A 143 12.37 2.45 -14.74
C SER A 143 13.82 2.15 -15.18
N ALA A 144 14.61 1.50 -14.34
CA ALA A 144 15.95 1.05 -14.71
C ALA A 144 15.89 -0.06 -15.78
N ALA A 145 15.00 -1.04 -15.63
CA ALA A 145 14.77 -2.08 -16.62
C ALA A 145 14.30 -1.49 -17.95
N ALA A 146 13.37 -0.54 -17.92
CA ALA A 146 12.86 0.10 -19.13
C ALA A 146 13.96 0.84 -19.92
N ARG A 147 14.91 1.47 -19.22
CA ARG A 147 16.11 2.07 -19.85
C ARG A 147 17.07 1.02 -20.39
N LEU A 148 17.30 -0.06 -19.64
CA LEU A 148 18.19 -1.15 -20.05
C LEU A 148 17.71 -1.82 -21.35
N PHE A 149 16.41 -2.09 -21.44
CA PHE A 149 15.78 -2.69 -22.62
C PHE A 149 15.38 -1.69 -23.71
N LYS A 150 15.68 -0.39 -23.52
CA LYS A 150 15.37 0.70 -24.47
C LYS A 150 13.91 0.68 -24.94
N LEU A 151 12.99 0.58 -23.99
CA LEU A 151 11.57 0.49 -24.25
C LEU A 151 11.00 1.82 -24.74
N ASP A 152 9.96 1.75 -25.57
CA ASP A 152 9.15 2.88 -26.03
C ASP A 152 8.16 3.34 -24.94
N ALA A 153 7.60 4.54 -25.08
CA ALA A 153 6.75 5.15 -24.05
C ALA A 153 5.55 4.28 -23.60
N PRO A 154 4.77 3.64 -24.49
CA PRO A 154 3.73 2.70 -24.09
C PRO A 154 4.27 1.52 -23.26
N SER A 155 5.41 0.96 -23.65
CA SER A 155 6.03 -0.15 -22.92
C SER A 155 6.62 0.29 -21.57
N ILE A 156 7.18 1.51 -21.48
CA ILE A 156 7.63 2.11 -20.22
C ILE A 156 6.46 2.17 -19.24
N ARG A 157 5.30 2.64 -19.69
CA ARG A 157 4.07 2.74 -18.88
C ARG A 157 3.70 1.38 -18.28
N ILE A 158 3.64 0.34 -19.11
CA ILE A 158 3.30 -1.03 -18.68
C ILE A 158 4.34 -1.58 -17.71
N VAL A 159 5.65 -1.41 -17.96
CA VAL A 159 6.71 -1.89 -17.06
C VAL A 159 6.67 -1.19 -15.71
N LEU A 160 6.42 0.12 -15.68
CA LEU A 160 6.28 0.87 -14.43
C LEU A 160 5.07 0.38 -13.62
N MET A 161 3.91 0.22 -14.25
CA MET A 161 2.72 -0.34 -13.61
C MET A 161 2.97 -1.75 -13.08
N ALA A 162 3.62 -2.61 -13.87
CA ALA A 162 3.99 -3.95 -13.44
C ALA A 162 4.97 -3.93 -12.25
N GLY A 163 5.89 -2.97 -12.20
CA GLY A 163 6.79 -2.78 -11.06
C GLY A 163 6.04 -2.36 -9.77
N VAL A 164 5.07 -1.44 -9.90
CA VAL A 164 4.18 -1.05 -8.80
C VAL A 164 3.38 -2.26 -8.30
N ALA A 165 2.80 -3.03 -9.22
CA ALA A 165 2.02 -4.23 -8.92
C ALA A 165 2.88 -5.29 -8.20
N ALA A 166 4.11 -5.54 -8.67
CA ALA A 166 5.06 -6.45 -8.04
C ALA A 166 5.42 -6.03 -6.61
N GLY A 167 5.70 -4.74 -6.39
CA GLY A 167 6.04 -4.21 -5.07
C GLY A 167 4.87 -4.28 -4.10
N PHE A 168 3.68 -3.90 -4.54
CA PHE A 168 2.46 -3.97 -3.72
C PHE A 168 2.11 -5.42 -3.36
N GLY A 169 2.06 -6.32 -4.35
CA GLY A 169 1.79 -7.74 -4.14
C GLY A 169 2.78 -8.38 -3.16
N ALA A 170 4.08 -8.13 -3.33
CA ALA A 170 5.13 -8.65 -2.44
C ALA A 170 5.01 -8.18 -0.98
N VAL A 171 4.62 -6.91 -0.76
CA VAL A 171 4.60 -6.33 0.60
C VAL A 171 3.35 -6.68 1.40
N PHE A 172 2.24 -6.95 0.72
CA PHE A 172 0.97 -7.26 1.38
C PHE A 172 0.52 -8.70 1.27
N GLY A 173 1.08 -9.49 0.36
CA GLY A 173 0.60 -10.85 0.11
C GLY A 173 -0.75 -10.84 -0.61
N THR A 174 -1.03 -9.78 -1.37
CA THR A 174 -2.30 -9.54 -2.08
C THR A 174 -2.04 -9.26 -3.56
N PRO A 175 -1.61 -10.26 -4.33
CA PRO A 175 -1.19 -10.07 -5.71
C PRO A 175 -2.33 -9.61 -6.63
N LEU A 176 -3.58 -10.06 -6.43
CA LEU A 176 -4.70 -9.60 -7.25
C LEU A 176 -5.01 -8.13 -6.96
N ALA A 177 -5.02 -7.74 -5.69
CA ALA A 177 -5.21 -6.36 -5.29
C ALA A 177 -4.09 -5.46 -5.82
N GLY A 178 -2.83 -5.89 -5.73
CA GLY A 178 -1.68 -5.15 -6.25
C GLY A 178 -1.74 -4.93 -7.76
N ALA A 179 -2.21 -5.94 -8.51
CA ALA A 179 -2.42 -5.82 -9.95
C ALA A 179 -3.49 -4.77 -10.29
N VAL A 180 -4.63 -4.80 -9.60
CA VAL A 180 -5.72 -3.83 -9.82
C VAL A 180 -5.35 -2.44 -9.32
N PHE A 181 -4.65 -2.34 -8.19
CA PHE A 181 -4.15 -1.08 -7.64
C PHE A 181 -3.27 -0.34 -8.65
N ALA A 182 -2.32 -1.02 -9.29
CA ALA A 182 -1.43 -0.42 -10.28
C ALA A 182 -2.17 0.11 -11.54
N LEU A 183 -3.35 -0.42 -11.82
CA LEU A 183 -4.21 0.03 -12.92
C LEU A 183 -5.13 1.19 -12.51
N GLU A 184 -5.64 1.16 -11.28
CA GLU A 184 -6.66 2.09 -10.75
C GLU A 184 -6.05 3.39 -10.21
N VAL A 185 -4.90 3.30 -9.52
CA VAL A 185 -4.24 4.44 -8.83
C VAL A 185 -3.79 5.56 -9.79
N LEU A 186 -3.76 5.27 -11.09
CA LEU A 186 -3.31 6.23 -12.09
C LEU A 186 -4.33 7.32 -12.33
N ALA A 187 -5.58 6.94 -12.55
CA ALA A 187 -6.61 7.90 -12.90
C ALA A 187 -7.95 7.47 -12.30
N VAL A 188 -8.47 8.30 -11.41
CA VAL A 188 -9.78 8.10 -10.79
C VAL A 188 -10.83 7.89 -11.88
N GLY A 189 -11.50 6.72 -11.84
CA GLY A 189 -12.55 6.34 -12.79
C GLY A 189 -12.06 5.81 -14.15
N ARG A 190 -10.77 5.56 -14.35
CA ARG A 190 -10.23 4.94 -15.57
C ARG A 190 -9.31 3.76 -15.24
N MET A 191 -9.44 2.68 -16.00
CA MET A 191 -8.61 1.49 -15.88
C MET A 191 -7.86 1.24 -17.20
N GLU A 192 -6.55 1.07 -17.11
CA GLU A 192 -5.71 0.78 -18.27
C GLU A 192 -5.71 -0.73 -18.58
N TYR A 193 -6.56 -1.15 -19.52
CA TYR A 193 -6.73 -2.57 -19.86
C TYR A 193 -5.46 -3.22 -20.43
N SER A 194 -4.58 -2.45 -21.08
CA SER A 194 -3.34 -2.96 -21.67
C SER A 194 -2.37 -3.53 -20.62
N GLY A 195 -2.47 -3.08 -19.37
CA GLY A 195 -1.59 -3.49 -18.27
C GLY A 195 -2.06 -4.69 -17.45
N ILE A 196 -3.27 -5.22 -17.67
CA ILE A 196 -3.88 -6.24 -16.78
C ILE A 196 -2.99 -7.47 -16.62
N LEU A 197 -2.67 -8.14 -17.73
CA LEU A 197 -1.88 -9.37 -17.69
C LEU A 197 -0.43 -9.13 -17.21
N PRO A 198 0.29 -8.08 -17.70
CA PRO A 198 1.58 -7.69 -17.15
C PRO A 198 1.60 -7.45 -15.64
N CYS A 199 0.63 -6.68 -15.12
CA CYS A 199 0.56 -6.33 -13.71
C CYS A 199 0.22 -7.55 -12.86
N LEU A 200 -0.72 -8.39 -13.32
CA LEU A 200 -1.06 -9.64 -12.64
C LEU A 200 0.14 -10.59 -12.55
N LEU A 201 0.85 -10.80 -13.66
CA LEU A 201 2.04 -11.63 -13.69
C LEU A 201 3.11 -11.10 -12.72
N ALA A 202 3.36 -9.79 -12.76
CA ALA A 202 4.38 -9.17 -11.92
C ALA A 202 4.01 -9.20 -10.42
N ALA A 203 2.74 -8.96 -10.08
CA ALA A 203 2.25 -9.05 -8.71
C ALA A 203 2.38 -10.47 -8.14
N LEU A 204 1.96 -11.49 -8.91
CA LEU A 204 2.07 -12.90 -8.51
C LEU A 204 3.54 -13.31 -8.32
N VAL A 205 4.42 -12.98 -9.28
CA VAL A 205 5.84 -13.34 -9.17
C VAL A 205 6.52 -12.59 -8.02
N GLY A 206 6.19 -11.31 -7.81
CA GLY A 206 6.70 -10.53 -6.69
C GLY A 206 6.31 -11.14 -5.34
N ASP A 207 5.04 -11.51 -5.19
CA ASP A 207 4.50 -12.18 -4.01
C ASP A 207 5.13 -13.56 -3.78
N TRP A 208 5.12 -14.45 -4.79
CA TRP A 208 5.75 -15.77 -4.69
C TRP A 208 7.24 -15.70 -4.36
N THR A 209 7.94 -14.70 -4.89
CA THR A 209 9.36 -14.51 -4.55
C THR A 209 9.53 -14.10 -3.10
N CYS A 210 8.68 -13.20 -2.60
CA CYS A 210 8.69 -12.80 -1.19
C CYS A 210 8.47 -14.00 -0.26
N HIS A 211 7.48 -14.84 -0.58
CA HIS A 211 7.23 -16.09 0.12
C HIS A 211 8.38 -17.09 0.03
N ALA A 212 9.04 -17.20 -1.12
CA ALA A 212 10.22 -18.06 -1.29
C ALA A 212 11.40 -17.65 -0.38
N TRP A 213 11.48 -16.37 0.00
CA TRP A 213 12.43 -15.86 0.99
C TRP A 213 11.99 -16.08 2.46
N GLY A 214 10.87 -16.75 2.69
CA GLY A 214 10.35 -17.05 4.04
C GLY A 214 9.61 -15.90 4.70
N ILE A 215 9.22 -14.87 3.93
CA ILE A 215 8.36 -13.81 4.44
C ILE A 215 6.91 -14.32 4.47
N HIS A 216 6.29 -14.17 5.64
CA HIS A 216 4.89 -14.51 5.86
C HIS A 216 4.13 -13.27 6.30
N HIS A 217 2.96 -13.04 5.71
CA HIS A 217 2.08 -11.94 6.07
C HIS A 217 1.12 -12.36 7.18
N THR A 218 0.79 -11.43 8.07
CA THR A 218 -0.12 -11.68 9.20
C THR A 218 -1.51 -12.11 8.67
N PRO A 219 -1.99 -13.31 9.03
CA PRO A 219 -3.34 -13.72 8.67
C PRO A 219 -4.34 -12.95 9.53
N TYR A 220 -5.33 -12.31 8.90
CA TYR A 220 -6.47 -11.72 9.58
C TYR A 220 -7.68 -12.63 9.35
N GLN A 221 -8.40 -12.99 10.41
CA GLN A 221 -9.55 -13.88 10.32
C GLN A 221 -10.84 -13.16 10.69
N VAL A 222 -11.80 -13.15 9.77
CA VAL A 222 -13.16 -12.67 10.01
C VAL A 222 -14.08 -13.89 10.03
N SER A 223 -14.52 -14.29 11.22
CA SER A 223 -15.28 -15.53 11.44
C SER A 223 -16.78 -15.29 11.62
N SER A 224 -17.20 -14.05 11.82
CA SER A 224 -18.58 -13.73 12.23
C SER A 224 -19.69 -14.02 11.21
N ILE A 225 -19.40 -14.24 9.93
CA ILE A 225 -20.41 -14.54 8.89
C ILE A 225 -20.35 -16.00 8.37
N THR A 226 -19.51 -16.88 8.94
CA THR A 226 -19.31 -18.24 8.41
C THR A 226 -20.45 -19.24 8.71
N GLY A 227 -21.64 -18.79 9.15
CA GLY A 227 -22.72 -19.64 9.68
C GLY A 227 -24.07 -19.67 8.93
N GLY A 228 -24.25 -18.93 7.83
CA GLY A 228 -25.53 -18.82 7.13
C GLY A 228 -25.53 -19.40 5.70
N VAL A 229 -26.66 -19.97 5.27
CA VAL A 229 -26.88 -20.53 3.93
C VAL A 229 -26.64 -19.45 2.86
N GLY A 230 -25.54 -19.57 2.13
CA GLY A 230 -25.16 -18.69 1.03
C GLY A 230 -24.20 -17.57 1.46
N ALA A 231 -22.90 -17.77 1.21
CA ALA A 231 -21.79 -16.84 1.45
C ALA A 231 -21.92 -15.42 0.84
N LEU A 232 -23.04 -15.10 0.18
CA LEU A 232 -23.32 -13.82 -0.47
C LEU A 232 -24.66 -13.20 -0.01
N ILE A 233 -25.46 -13.92 0.78
CA ILE A 233 -26.73 -13.42 1.30
C ILE A 233 -26.44 -12.78 2.65
N VAL A 234 -26.21 -11.47 2.62
CA VAL A 234 -25.93 -10.69 3.83
C VAL A 234 -27.21 -10.07 4.35
N GLU A 235 -27.40 -10.12 5.67
CA GLU A 235 -28.56 -9.51 6.32
C GLU A 235 -28.63 -8.00 5.97
N PRO A 236 -29.77 -7.49 5.46
CA PRO A 236 -29.89 -6.09 5.05
C PRO A 236 -29.51 -5.09 6.13
N LEU A 237 -29.72 -5.45 7.41
CA LEU A 237 -29.34 -4.63 8.55
C LEU A 237 -27.82 -4.49 8.69
N ILE A 238 -27.06 -5.55 8.45
CA ILE A 238 -25.58 -5.51 8.48
C ILE A 238 -25.08 -4.62 7.34
N LEU A 239 -25.67 -4.73 6.14
CA LEU A 239 -25.32 -3.86 5.01
C LEU A 239 -25.65 -2.39 5.28
N ALA A 240 -26.79 -2.09 5.90
CA ALA A 240 -27.13 -0.72 6.29
C ALA A 240 -26.14 -0.16 7.33
N LYS A 241 -25.78 -0.95 8.35
CA LYS A 241 -24.75 -0.57 9.34
C LYS A 241 -23.38 -0.38 8.68
N ALA A 242 -23.01 -1.26 7.74
CA ALA A 242 -21.78 -1.16 6.97
C ALA A 242 -21.77 0.13 6.14
N ALA A 243 -22.82 0.44 5.39
CA ALA A 243 -22.91 1.67 4.59
C ALA A 243 -22.75 2.94 5.46
N VAL A 244 -23.38 2.97 6.64
CA VAL A 244 -23.19 4.08 7.60
C VAL A 244 -21.75 4.17 8.09
N ALA A 245 -21.12 3.03 8.38
CA ALA A 245 -19.70 2.99 8.75
C ALA A 245 -18.78 3.38 7.60
N GLY A 246 -19.12 3.04 6.35
CA GLY A 246 -18.41 3.45 5.13
C GLY A 246 -18.28 4.96 5.01
N VAL A 247 -19.34 5.71 5.32
CA VAL A 247 -19.29 7.18 5.39
C VAL A 247 -18.27 7.64 6.44
N ALA A 248 -18.26 7.04 7.63
CA ALA A 248 -17.30 7.37 8.67
C ALA A 248 -15.85 7.00 8.29
N PHE A 249 -15.64 5.88 7.60
CA PHE A 249 -14.34 5.47 7.09
C PHE A 249 -13.81 6.42 6.02
N GLY A 250 -14.66 6.81 5.06
CA GLY A 250 -14.32 7.81 4.04
C GLY A 250 -13.99 9.18 4.65
N LEU A 251 -14.76 9.63 5.65
CA LEU A 251 -14.46 10.86 6.38
C LEU A 251 -13.15 10.77 7.17
N ALA A 252 -12.82 9.61 7.75
CA ALA A 252 -11.54 9.42 8.43
C ALA A 252 -10.36 9.44 7.45
N GLY A 253 -10.52 8.84 6.26
CA GLY A 253 -9.53 8.93 5.17
C GLY A 253 -9.31 10.36 4.69
N LEU A 254 -10.40 11.11 4.46
CA LEU A 254 -10.34 12.52 4.10
C LEU A 254 -9.67 13.36 5.19
N LEU A 255 -10.05 13.16 6.45
CA LEU A 255 -9.45 13.84 7.60
C LEU A 255 -7.94 13.58 7.67
N PHE A 256 -7.50 12.33 7.45
CA PHE A 256 -6.08 12.00 7.41
C PHE A 256 -5.35 12.76 6.30
N ALA A 257 -5.88 12.76 5.08
CA ALA A 257 -5.28 13.41 3.93
C ALA A 257 -5.18 14.94 4.13
N GLU A 258 -6.27 15.57 4.56
CA GLU A 258 -6.31 17.01 4.84
C GLU A 258 -5.40 17.39 6.00
N ALA A 259 -5.38 16.61 7.09
CA ALA A 259 -4.50 16.88 8.23
C ALA A 259 -3.02 16.78 7.83
N ASN A 260 -2.66 15.77 7.02
CA ASN A 260 -1.28 15.61 6.53
C ASN A 260 -0.88 16.75 5.57
N HIS A 261 -1.79 17.17 4.69
CA HIS A 261 -1.55 18.30 3.79
C HIS A 261 -1.40 19.62 4.54
N ALA A 262 -2.34 19.92 5.44
CA ALA A 262 -2.36 21.16 6.22
C ALA A 262 -1.16 21.26 7.15
N LEU A 263 -0.85 20.21 7.92
CA LEU A 263 0.28 20.21 8.83
C LEU A 263 1.61 20.22 8.06
N GLY A 264 1.73 19.43 6.98
CA GLY A 264 2.92 19.42 6.13
C GLY A 264 3.20 20.79 5.50
N GLY A 265 2.15 21.47 4.99
CA GLY A 265 2.22 22.83 4.47
C GLY A 265 2.63 23.84 5.54
N PHE A 266 2.00 23.79 6.71
CA PHE A 266 2.32 24.65 7.84
C PHE A 266 3.77 24.48 8.31
N LEU A 267 4.23 23.24 8.52
CA LEU A 267 5.60 22.96 8.94
C LEU A 267 6.62 23.38 7.88
N LYS A 268 6.32 23.22 6.59
CA LYS A 268 7.17 23.71 5.50
C LYS A 268 7.26 25.24 5.48
N ALA A 269 6.16 25.94 5.75
CA ALA A 269 6.14 27.40 5.81
C ALA A 269 6.90 27.95 7.02
N ARG A 270 6.79 27.29 8.18
CA ARG A 270 7.46 27.71 9.42
C ARG A 270 8.92 27.25 9.52
N ILE A 271 9.23 26.06 9.00
CA ILE A 271 10.57 25.45 9.02
C ILE A 271 10.93 24.97 7.61
N PRO A 272 11.40 25.86 6.72
CA PRO A 272 11.72 25.51 5.33
C PRO A 272 12.88 24.51 5.20
N TYR A 273 13.79 24.50 6.19
CA TYR A 273 14.93 23.61 6.19
C TYR A 273 14.53 22.19 6.61
N GLY A 274 14.45 21.28 5.64
CA GLY A 274 13.97 19.91 5.80
C GLY A 274 14.57 19.13 6.99
N PRO A 275 15.90 19.15 7.22
CA PRO A 275 16.51 18.46 8.36
C PRO A 275 16.04 18.98 9.73
N LEU A 276 15.91 20.30 9.88
CA LEU A 276 15.39 20.90 11.11
C LEU A 276 13.91 20.58 11.30
N ARG A 277 13.13 20.54 10.21
CA ARG A 277 11.72 20.14 10.24
C ARG A 277 11.56 18.69 10.71
N ALA A 278 12.38 17.77 10.21
CA ALA A 278 12.37 16.37 10.65
C ALA A 278 12.80 16.23 12.12
N ALA A 279 13.83 16.97 12.56
CA ALA A 279 14.23 17.02 13.97
C ALA A 279 13.08 17.47 14.87
N PHE A 280 12.41 18.55 14.49
CA PHE A 280 11.25 19.08 15.20
C PHE A 280 10.10 18.06 15.26
N GLY A 281 9.79 17.40 14.14
CA GLY A 281 8.81 16.31 14.11
C GLY A 281 9.14 15.16 15.07
N GLY A 282 10.41 14.76 15.14
CA GLY A 282 10.86 13.74 16.09
C GLY A 282 10.63 14.15 17.55
N ILE A 283 10.89 15.44 17.88
CA ILE A 283 10.61 16.00 19.21
C ILE A 283 9.11 15.96 19.50
N LEU A 284 8.26 16.32 18.52
CA LEU A 284 6.81 16.24 18.67
C LEU A 284 6.32 14.81 18.90
N VAL A 285 6.84 13.82 18.17
CA VAL A 285 6.50 12.40 18.39
C VAL A 285 6.89 11.96 19.79
N ILE A 286 8.09 12.33 20.27
CA ILE A 286 8.51 12.05 21.65
C ILE A 286 7.53 12.72 22.64
N ALA A 287 7.18 13.99 22.43
CA ALA A 287 6.23 14.70 23.28
C ALA A 287 4.86 14.01 23.32
N LEU A 288 4.36 13.51 22.18
CA LEU A 288 3.11 12.73 22.13
C LEU A 288 3.21 11.45 22.97
N VAL A 289 4.34 10.73 22.92
CA VAL A 289 4.57 9.55 23.78
C VAL A 289 4.47 9.91 25.26
N TRP A 290 5.03 11.04 25.68
CA TRP A 290 4.96 11.49 27.07
C TRP A 290 3.55 11.95 27.47
N ILE A 291 2.86 12.69 26.60
CA ILE A 291 1.50 13.20 26.85
C ILE A 291 0.50 12.05 27.02
N PHE A 292 0.56 11.05 26.14
CA PHE A 292 -0.38 9.92 26.17
C PHE A 292 0.13 8.74 27.01
N GLY A 293 1.37 8.79 27.50
CA GLY A 293 1.97 7.74 28.32
C GLY A 293 2.11 6.39 27.62
N THR A 294 2.09 6.35 26.28
CA THR A 294 2.11 5.09 25.51
C THR A 294 2.98 5.16 24.28
N ARG A 295 3.55 4.01 23.91
CA ARG A 295 4.38 3.79 22.71
C ARG A 295 3.67 2.93 21.65
N ALA A 296 2.42 2.54 21.89
CA ALA A 296 1.67 1.60 21.04
C ALA A 296 1.45 2.13 19.61
N TYR A 297 1.38 3.45 19.44
CA TYR A 297 1.11 4.08 18.14
C TYR A 297 2.36 4.34 17.29
N LEU A 298 3.55 3.98 17.77
CA LEU A 298 4.81 4.09 17.02
C LEU A 298 4.95 2.97 15.96
N GLY A 299 5.76 3.19 14.93
CA GLY A 299 6.00 2.21 13.86
C GLY A 299 4.75 1.84 13.06
N LEU A 300 4.70 0.59 12.55
CA LEU A 300 3.62 0.10 11.68
C LEU A 300 2.28 -0.07 12.42
N GLY A 301 2.31 -0.52 13.68
CA GLY A 301 1.11 -0.94 14.43
C GLY A 301 0.68 -2.40 14.22
N VAL A 302 1.55 -3.23 13.58
CA VAL A 302 1.31 -4.67 13.39
C VAL A 302 1.65 -5.47 14.66
N TRP A 303 2.74 -5.08 15.34
CA TRP A 303 3.26 -5.75 16.54
C TRP A 303 3.35 -4.78 17.71
N SER A 304 3.17 -5.28 18.93
CA SER A 304 3.54 -4.57 20.16
C SER A 304 4.35 -5.48 21.08
N ALA A 305 5.27 -4.87 21.84
CA ALA A 305 6.02 -5.54 22.90
C ALA A 305 5.18 -5.76 24.17
N ILE A 306 4.09 -4.99 24.33
CA ILE A 306 3.25 -5.05 25.52
C ILE A 306 1.98 -5.84 25.18
N PRO A 307 1.70 -6.95 25.89
CA PRO A 307 0.46 -7.69 25.70
C PRO A 307 -0.77 -6.80 25.95
N GLY A 308 -1.72 -6.83 25.01
CA GLY A 308 -2.96 -6.03 25.09
C GLY A 308 -2.88 -4.63 24.49
N ASP A 309 -1.69 -4.17 24.07
CA ASP A 309 -1.58 -2.93 23.30
C ASP A 309 -2.34 -3.04 21.96
N PRO A 310 -2.88 -1.90 21.47
CA PRO A 310 -3.60 -1.89 20.21
C PRO A 310 -2.68 -2.26 19.04
N THR A 311 -3.07 -3.30 18.31
CA THR A 311 -2.43 -3.77 17.09
C THR A 311 -3.50 -4.04 16.05
N ILE A 312 -3.13 -4.05 14.76
CA ILE A 312 -4.09 -4.34 13.67
C ILE A 312 -4.81 -5.68 13.95
N ALA A 313 -4.05 -6.74 14.25
CA ALA A 313 -4.62 -8.06 14.54
C ALA A 313 -5.48 -8.06 15.81
N GLY A 314 -5.11 -7.30 16.85
CA GLY A 314 -5.89 -7.18 18.09
C GLY A 314 -7.33 -6.71 17.86
N PHE A 315 -7.55 -5.80 16.91
CA PHE A 315 -8.88 -5.28 16.56
C PHE A 315 -9.83 -6.33 15.97
N PHE A 316 -9.33 -7.47 15.51
CA PHE A 316 -10.16 -8.58 15.02
C PHE A 316 -10.59 -9.55 16.13
N THR A 317 -10.01 -9.46 17.33
CA THR A 317 -10.22 -10.48 18.39
C THR A 317 -11.22 -10.07 19.46
N GLY A 318 -11.42 -8.76 19.68
CA GLY A 318 -12.34 -8.29 20.71
C GLY A 318 -12.41 -6.77 20.79
N PRO A 319 -13.20 -6.23 21.74
CA PRO A 319 -13.29 -4.79 21.96
C PRO A 319 -11.94 -4.21 22.32
N ALA A 320 -11.50 -3.18 21.59
CA ALA A 320 -10.27 -2.46 21.87
C ALA A 320 -10.57 -1.02 22.37
N ASP A 321 -9.51 -0.27 22.66
CA ASP A 321 -9.64 1.15 22.96
C ASP A 321 -10.24 1.92 21.77
N ARG A 322 -11.29 2.70 22.05
CA ARG A 322 -12.13 3.37 21.05
C ARG A 322 -11.44 4.56 20.38
N TRP A 323 -10.37 5.07 20.98
CA TRP A 323 -9.66 6.26 20.50
C TRP A 323 -8.35 5.92 19.77
N SER A 324 -8.01 4.64 19.68
CA SER A 324 -6.78 4.17 19.06
C SER A 324 -6.65 4.59 17.58
N TRP A 325 -7.77 4.71 16.86
CA TRP A 325 -7.77 5.23 15.48
C TRP A 325 -7.31 6.69 15.43
N ALA A 326 -7.83 7.54 16.32
CA ALA A 326 -7.51 8.97 16.37
C ALA A 326 -6.06 9.19 16.84
N LEU A 327 -5.63 8.44 17.85
CA LEU A 327 -4.25 8.51 18.34
C LEU A 327 -3.26 8.07 17.27
N LYS A 328 -3.50 6.94 16.58
CA LYS A 328 -2.64 6.52 15.47
C LYS A 328 -2.60 7.55 14.34
N MET A 329 -3.74 8.15 14.02
CA MET A 329 -3.83 9.24 13.03
C MET A 329 -2.92 10.40 13.42
N VAL A 330 -3.01 10.92 14.64
CA VAL A 330 -2.17 12.04 15.12
C VAL A 330 -0.68 11.71 15.04
N PHE A 331 -0.26 10.54 15.54
CA PHE A 331 1.14 10.12 15.50
C PHE A 331 1.68 10.01 14.07
N THR A 332 0.87 9.46 13.17
CA THR A 332 1.25 9.26 11.77
C THR A 332 1.31 10.59 11.02
N VAL A 333 0.30 11.45 11.17
CA VAL A 333 0.26 12.78 10.55
C VAL A 333 1.46 13.61 10.99
N VAL A 334 1.77 13.66 12.30
CA VAL A 334 2.96 14.38 12.79
C VAL A 334 4.25 13.82 12.22
N THR A 335 4.38 12.50 12.14
CA THR A 335 5.56 11.84 11.58
C THR A 335 5.73 12.17 10.09
N LEU A 336 4.71 11.95 9.27
CA LEU A 336 4.80 12.12 7.82
C LEU A 336 4.87 13.59 7.40
N SER A 337 4.09 14.48 8.04
CA SER A 337 4.11 15.93 7.78
C SER A 337 5.45 16.58 8.10
N ALA A 338 6.21 16.02 9.05
CA ALA A 338 7.56 16.49 9.36
C ALA A 338 8.61 16.08 8.30
N GLY A 339 8.26 15.16 7.39
CA GLY A 339 9.10 14.71 6.28
C GLY A 339 9.87 13.43 6.53
N PHE A 340 9.49 12.63 7.54
CA PHE A 340 10.01 11.27 7.70
C PHE A 340 9.65 10.40 6.49
N LYS A 341 10.48 9.39 6.21
CA LYS A 341 10.29 8.50 5.06
C LYS A 341 9.54 7.24 5.48
N GLY A 342 8.63 6.82 4.62
CA GLY A 342 7.72 5.70 4.80
C GLY A 342 6.40 5.97 4.08
N GLY A 343 5.62 4.92 3.84
CA GLY A 343 4.27 5.06 3.30
C GLY A 343 3.27 5.49 4.38
N GLU A 344 2.02 5.71 4.00
CA GLU A 344 0.93 6.01 4.95
C GLU A 344 -0.08 4.87 5.09
N VAL A 345 0.03 3.85 4.23
CA VAL A 345 -1.04 2.87 4.07
C VAL A 345 -1.19 1.90 5.24
N THR A 346 -0.09 1.36 5.78
CA THR A 346 -0.20 0.49 6.96
C THR A 346 -0.77 1.21 8.19
N PRO A 347 -0.41 2.49 8.46
CA PRO A 347 -1.16 3.31 9.40
C PRO A 347 -2.64 3.49 9.06
N LEU A 348 -3.02 3.71 7.80
CA LEU A 348 -4.43 3.77 7.39
C LEU A 348 -5.18 2.46 7.68
N PHE A 349 -4.55 1.31 7.49
CA PHE A 349 -5.10 0.02 7.89
C PHE A 349 -5.34 -0.08 9.39
N PHE A 350 -4.40 0.41 10.21
CA PHE A 350 -4.57 0.47 11.65
C PHE A 350 -5.71 1.40 12.05
N ILE A 351 -5.73 2.62 11.50
CA ILE A 351 -6.76 3.62 11.77
C ILE A 351 -8.14 3.06 11.39
N GLY A 352 -8.22 2.43 10.21
CA GLY A 352 -9.41 1.76 9.71
C GLY A 352 -9.87 0.62 10.60
N ALA A 353 -8.99 -0.33 10.93
CA ALA A 353 -9.34 -1.46 11.78
C ALA A 353 -9.77 -1.01 13.19
N ALA A 354 -9.10 -0.01 13.76
CA ALA A 354 -9.43 0.56 15.06
C ALA A 354 -10.79 1.29 15.04
N LEU A 355 -11.05 2.11 14.02
CA LEU A 355 -12.32 2.81 13.85
C LEU A 355 -13.45 1.82 13.58
N GLY A 356 -13.19 0.81 12.77
CA GLY A 356 -14.10 -0.30 12.49
C GLY A 356 -14.49 -1.05 13.76
N ASN A 357 -13.52 -1.44 14.59
CA ASN A 357 -13.77 -2.07 15.88
C ASN A 357 -14.63 -1.17 16.79
N ALA A 358 -14.32 0.13 16.88
CA ALA A 358 -15.09 1.08 17.68
C ALA A 358 -16.54 1.25 17.18
N LEU A 359 -16.75 1.34 15.87
CA LEU A 359 -18.07 1.44 15.25
C LEU A 359 -18.85 0.12 15.35
N GLY A 360 -18.20 -1.02 15.20
CA GLY A 360 -18.81 -2.33 15.41
C GLY A 360 -19.37 -2.45 16.82
N TRP A 361 -18.61 -2.01 17.83
CA TRP A 361 -19.08 -1.98 19.21
C TRP A 361 -20.29 -1.03 19.37
N LEU A 362 -20.21 0.18 18.82
CA LEU A 362 -21.28 1.18 18.90
C LEU A 362 -22.58 0.73 18.22
N LEU A 363 -22.47 0.08 17.07
CA LEU A 363 -23.61 -0.36 16.25
C LEU A 363 -24.12 -1.75 16.66
N GLY A 364 -23.51 -2.41 17.65
CA GLY A 364 -23.82 -3.80 18.00
C GLY A 364 -23.67 -4.73 16.81
N ALA A 365 -22.57 -4.59 16.07
CA ALA A 365 -22.22 -5.39 14.90
C ALA A 365 -20.93 -6.19 15.17
N PRO A 366 -20.66 -7.24 14.38
CA PRO A 366 -19.47 -8.06 14.59
C PRO A 366 -18.18 -7.22 14.45
N LEU A 367 -17.36 -7.25 15.50
CA LEU A 367 -16.17 -6.41 15.61
C LEU A 367 -15.09 -6.76 14.60
N ASP A 368 -14.89 -8.06 14.37
CA ASP A 368 -13.95 -8.60 13.38
C ASP A 368 -14.30 -8.18 11.95
N LEU A 369 -15.59 -8.25 11.60
CA LEU A 369 -16.10 -7.78 10.31
C LEU A 369 -15.88 -6.29 10.17
N PHE A 370 -16.32 -5.47 11.12
CA PHE A 370 -16.22 -4.02 11.00
C PHE A 370 -14.76 -3.54 11.04
N ALA A 371 -13.87 -4.22 11.78
CA ALA A 371 -12.43 -3.99 11.69
C ALA A 371 -11.90 -4.26 10.28
N GLY A 372 -12.32 -5.37 9.65
CA GLY A 372 -12.00 -5.68 8.25
C GLY A 372 -12.54 -4.63 7.26
N LEU A 373 -13.79 -4.20 7.43
CA LEU A 373 -14.41 -3.15 6.61
C LEU A 373 -13.67 -1.82 6.74
N GLY A 374 -13.36 -1.40 7.96
CA GLY A 374 -12.62 -0.16 8.19
C GLY A 374 -11.19 -0.22 7.64
N PHE A 375 -10.52 -1.36 7.77
CA PHE A 375 -9.17 -1.59 7.22
C PHE A 375 -9.12 -1.27 5.73
N VAL A 376 -10.06 -1.79 4.94
CA VAL A 376 -10.09 -1.58 3.47
C VAL A 376 -10.66 -0.22 3.09
N ALA A 377 -11.72 0.24 3.76
CA ALA A 377 -12.45 1.45 3.38
C ALA A 377 -11.66 2.73 3.66
N VAL A 378 -10.96 2.82 4.81
CA VAL A 378 -10.14 4.00 5.13
C VAL A 378 -8.98 4.14 4.13
N PHE A 379 -8.38 3.01 3.71
CA PHE A 379 -7.38 3.04 2.65
C PHE A 379 -7.99 3.37 1.29
N ALA A 380 -9.15 2.81 0.93
CA ALA A 380 -9.85 3.13 -0.30
C ALA A 380 -10.14 4.64 -0.42
N GLY A 381 -10.59 5.27 0.67
CA GLY A 381 -10.82 6.72 0.72
C GLY A 381 -9.54 7.55 0.64
N GLY A 382 -8.44 7.08 1.23
CA GLY A 382 -7.14 7.76 1.15
C GLY A 382 -6.45 7.65 -0.21
N ALA A 383 -6.51 6.47 -0.83
CA ALA A 383 -5.85 6.19 -2.11
C ALA A 383 -6.74 6.45 -3.35
N ASN A 384 -8.04 6.63 -3.16
CA ASN A 384 -9.05 6.68 -4.24
C ASN A 384 -9.05 5.42 -5.13
N THR A 385 -8.84 4.24 -4.54
CA THR A 385 -8.77 2.94 -5.24
C THR A 385 -9.79 1.91 -4.69
N PRO A 386 -11.10 2.14 -4.85
CA PRO A 386 -12.14 1.28 -4.26
C PRO A 386 -12.13 -0.16 -4.82
N LEU A 387 -11.83 -0.37 -6.10
CA LEU A 387 -11.82 -1.72 -6.69
C LEU A 387 -10.64 -2.54 -6.16
N ALA A 388 -9.45 -1.95 -6.11
CA ALA A 388 -8.26 -2.58 -5.56
C ALA A 388 -8.47 -2.95 -4.09
N CYS A 389 -9.04 -2.05 -3.29
CA CYS A 389 -9.33 -2.29 -1.87
C CYS A 389 -10.41 -3.37 -1.65
N THR A 390 -11.40 -3.46 -2.52
CA THR A 390 -12.42 -4.53 -2.48
C THR A 390 -11.76 -5.90 -2.69
N ILE A 391 -10.91 -6.02 -3.71
CA ILE A 391 -10.17 -7.26 -4.00
C ILE A 391 -9.19 -7.58 -2.88
N MET A 392 -8.52 -6.56 -2.33
CA MET A 392 -7.64 -6.72 -1.16
C MET A 392 -8.39 -7.29 0.03
N GLY A 393 -9.59 -6.79 0.32
CA GLY A 393 -10.44 -7.33 1.37
C GLY A 393 -10.83 -8.79 1.14
N ILE A 394 -11.08 -9.17 -0.12
CA ILE A 394 -11.36 -10.57 -0.50
C ILE A 394 -10.13 -11.47 -0.29
N GLU A 395 -8.94 -11.02 -0.69
CA GLU A 395 -7.69 -11.78 -0.51
C GLU A 395 -7.31 -11.92 0.98
N LEU A 396 -7.51 -10.88 1.79
CA LEU A 396 -7.13 -10.86 3.20
C LEU A 396 -8.16 -11.50 4.14
N PHE A 397 -9.46 -11.29 3.90
CA PHE A 397 -10.53 -11.68 4.82
C PHE A 397 -11.44 -12.78 4.26
N GLY A 398 -11.34 -13.09 2.97
CA GLY A 398 -12.11 -14.14 2.30
C GLY A 398 -13.31 -13.62 1.50
N ALA A 399 -13.66 -14.37 0.44
CA ALA A 399 -14.72 -14.00 -0.51
C ALA A 399 -16.14 -13.99 0.07
N THR A 400 -16.36 -14.61 1.23
CA THR A 400 -17.65 -14.64 1.94
C THR A 400 -18.10 -13.25 2.41
N HIS A 401 -17.16 -12.31 2.55
CA HIS A 401 -17.43 -10.95 3.04
C HIS A 401 -17.37 -9.91 1.91
N ALA A 402 -17.34 -10.35 0.65
CA ALA A 402 -17.16 -9.46 -0.51
C ALA A 402 -18.22 -8.37 -0.61
N VAL A 403 -19.49 -8.68 -0.33
CA VAL A 403 -20.61 -7.72 -0.42
C VAL A 403 -20.47 -6.56 0.56
N PRO A 404 -20.33 -6.78 1.89
CA PRO A 404 -20.18 -5.67 2.82
C PRO A 404 -18.87 -4.92 2.58
N ILE A 405 -17.79 -5.59 2.16
CA ILE A 405 -16.52 -4.96 1.76
C ILE A 405 -16.71 -4.00 0.57
N ALA A 406 -17.49 -4.39 -0.43
CA ALA A 406 -17.74 -3.56 -1.62
C ALA A 406 -18.71 -2.38 -1.36
N VAL A 407 -19.51 -2.44 -0.29
CA VAL A 407 -20.48 -1.40 0.07
C VAL A 407 -19.82 -0.22 0.81
N VAL A 408 -18.73 -0.47 1.54
CA VAL A 408 -18.09 0.52 2.44
C VAL A 408 -17.12 1.47 1.77
#